data_AF-A0A972MLN1-F1
#
_entry.id   AF-A0A972MLN1-F1
#
_cell.length_a   1.000
_cell.length_b   1.000
_cell.length_c   1.000
_cell.angle_alpha   90.00
_cell.angle_beta   90.00
_cell.angle_gamma   90.00
#
_symmetry.space_group_name_H-M   'P 1'
#
loop_
_entity.id
_entity.type
_entity.pdbx_description
1 polymer ?
#
loop_
_entity_poly.entity_id
_entity_poly.type
_entity_poly.pdbx_seq_one_letter_code
_entity_poly.pdbx_strand_id
1 'polypeptide(L)'
;MVKVIISGIMGRMGKKITELAYADPNVEIVGGVESPDCVHFHDKVGEVIGENIDAPIVSDLAKIIDKGDVIIDFAGNTEAVLGHVRLAAADKNKKAMVIGTTGFTEKEIEEIKQLSKDIPIVLAPNMSIGVNLLFKLVQEAARALKDKGFDIEVVEMHHRYKKDAPSGTAVKLVDILKKETGIEKVIYGREGIYPEGRPSDEIAVFALRGGDVVGEHTVIFAGLGERIELTHKAGSRDIFAKGAVEAAKWIKDKEPGLYDMMDVLGLK
;
A
#
# COMPACT_ATOMS: atom_id res chain seq x y z
N MET A 1 23.38 -0.26 -5.36
CA MET A 1 22.13 -0.64 -6.04
C MET A 1 21.47 -1.80 -5.31
N VAL A 2 20.14 -1.85 -5.30
CA VAL A 2 19.34 -2.99 -4.87
C VAL A 2 18.92 -3.80 -6.09
N LYS A 3 19.17 -5.12 -6.07
CA LYS A 3 18.74 -6.03 -7.12
C LYS A 3 17.32 -6.50 -6.82
N VAL A 4 16.38 -6.21 -7.71
CA VAL A 4 14.97 -6.52 -7.49
C VAL A 4 14.45 -7.57 -8.46
N ILE A 5 13.64 -8.49 -7.94
CA ILE A 5 12.78 -9.38 -8.73
C ILE A 5 11.36 -8.89 -8.59
N ILE A 6 10.64 -8.72 -9.71
CA ILE A 6 9.26 -8.21 -9.72
C ILE A 6 8.31 -9.37 -10.01
N SER A 7 7.42 -9.67 -9.07
CA SER A 7 6.38 -10.71 -9.21
C SER A 7 5.03 -10.09 -9.60
N GLY A 8 4.35 -10.71 -10.56
CA GLY A 8 3.19 -10.13 -11.25
C GLY A 8 3.61 -9.07 -12.26
N ILE A 9 4.77 -9.24 -12.90
CA ILE A 9 5.42 -8.21 -13.72
C ILE A 9 4.59 -7.74 -14.92
N MET A 10 3.73 -8.61 -15.47
CA MET A 10 2.86 -8.25 -16.60
C MET A 10 1.56 -7.59 -16.15
N GLY A 11 1.25 -7.64 -14.85
CA GLY A 11 0.12 -6.94 -14.25
C GLY A 11 0.26 -5.42 -14.31
N ARG A 12 -0.86 -4.71 -14.13
CA ARG A 12 -0.89 -3.23 -14.17
C ARG A 12 0.13 -2.58 -13.22
N MET A 13 0.25 -3.12 -12.00
CA MET A 13 1.21 -2.64 -11.02
C MET A 13 2.64 -3.10 -11.34
N GLY A 14 2.84 -4.36 -11.77
CA GLY A 14 4.15 -4.88 -12.16
C GLY A 14 4.81 -4.03 -13.25
N LYS A 15 4.05 -3.64 -14.29
CA LYS A 15 4.53 -2.73 -15.35
C LYS A 15 5.00 -1.39 -14.78
N LYS A 16 4.19 -0.75 -13.92
CA LYS A 16 4.55 0.53 -13.29
C LYS A 16 5.74 0.45 -12.36
N ILE A 17 5.87 -0.65 -11.61
CA ILE A 17 7.04 -0.90 -10.76
C ILE A 17 8.27 -1.07 -11.62
N THR A 18 8.17 -1.81 -12.73
CA THR A 18 9.28 -2.01 -13.68
C THR A 18 9.73 -0.69 -14.30
N GLU A 19 8.80 0.13 -14.79
CA GLU A 19 9.09 1.47 -15.33
C GLU A 19 9.86 2.34 -14.32
N LEU A 20 9.36 2.43 -13.08
CA LEU A 20 9.98 3.28 -12.05
C LEU A 20 11.29 2.71 -11.51
N ALA A 21 11.39 1.39 -11.38
CA ALA A 21 12.62 0.72 -10.97
C ALA A 21 13.73 0.88 -12.01
N TYR A 22 13.40 0.80 -13.31
CA TYR A 22 14.36 1.03 -14.39
C TYR A 22 14.87 2.48 -14.41
N ALA A 23 14.00 3.44 -14.08
CA ALA A 23 14.37 4.86 -14.02
C ALA A 23 15.18 5.25 -12.76
N ASP A 24 15.26 4.39 -11.75
CA ASP A 24 15.99 4.67 -10.51
C ASP A 24 17.44 4.13 -10.57
N PRO A 25 18.48 4.99 -10.54
CA PRO A 25 19.87 4.56 -10.62
C PRO A 25 20.35 3.72 -9.44
N ASN A 26 19.56 3.62 -8.37
CA ASN A 26 19.86 2.80 -7.20
C ASN A 26 19.22 1.42 -7.28
N VAL A 27 18.50 1.09 -8.36
CA VAL A 27 17.76 -0.17 -8.52
C VAL A 27 18.23 -0.88 -9.80
N GLU A 28 18.38 -2.19 -9.71
CA GLU A 28 18.70 -3.05 -10.85
C GLU A 28 17.64 -4.16 -10.92
N ILE A 29 16.94 -4.26 -12.05
CA ILE A 29 15.95 -5.32 -12.24
C ILE A 29 16.65 -6.55 -12.78
N VAL A 30 16.62 -7.65 -12.02
CA VAL A 30 17.38 -8.88 -12.32
C VAL A 30 16.49 -10.05 -12.72
N GLY A 31 15.18 -9.88 -12.68
CA GLY A 31 14.22 -10.84 -13.21
C GLY A 31 12.77 -10.46 -12.94
N GLY A 32 11.87 -11.12 -13.67
CA GLY A 32 10.43 -11.04 -13.49
C GLY A 32 9.84 -12.41 -13.19
N VAL A 33 8.79 -12.44 -12.38
CA VAL A 33 7.96 -13.64 -12.18
C VAL A 33 6.54 -13.33 -12.63
N GLU A 34 5.95 -14.26 -13.36
CA GLU A 34 4.57 -14.17 -13.81
C GLU A 34 3.92 -15.56 -13.89
N SER A 35 2.59 -15.63 -13.86
CA SER A 35 1.86 -16.89 -13.98
C SER A 35 2.24 -17.65 -15.26
N PRO A 36 2.26 -19.01 -15.23
CA PRO A 36 2.58 -19.83 -16.40
C PRO A 36 1.77 -19.48 -17.65
N ASP A 37 0.51 -19.09 -17.47
CA ASP A 37 -0.41 -18.71 -18.55
C ASP A 37 0.01 -17.41 -19.27
N CYS A 38 0.88 -16.62 -18.64
CA CYS A 38 1.31 -15.31 -19.12
C CYS A 38 2.80 -15.26 -19.53
N VAL A 39 3.66 -16.16 -19.05
CA VAL A 39 5.11 -16.12 -19.39
C VAL A 39 5.37 -16.19 -20.90
N HIS A 40 4.47 -16.78 -21.68
CA HIS A 40 4.61 -16.88 -23.13
C HIS A 40 4.51 -15.55 -23.91
N PHE A 41 4.15 -14.45 -23.26
CA PHE A 41 4.05 -13.14 -23.94
C PHE A 41 5.39 -12.42 -24.06
N HIS A 42 6.32 -12.62 -23.12
CA HIS A 42 7.64 -11.98 -23.11
C HIS A 42 8.67 -12.86 -22.40
N ASP A 43 9.85 -13.01 -23.02
CA ASP A 43 10.95 -13.78 -22.42
C ASP A 43 11.84 -12.90 -21.52
N LYS A 44 11.83 -11.58 -21.76
CA LYS A 44 12.68 -10.60 -21.08
C LYS A 44 11.88 -9.46 -20.47
N VAL A 45 12.35 -8.98 -19.32
CA VAL A 45 11.76 -7.85 -18.60
C VAL A 45 11.65 -6.61 -19.47
N GLY A 46 12.67 -6.33 -20.30
CA GLY A 46 12.69 -5.13 -21.15
C GLY A 46 11.51 -5.05 -22.11
N GLU A 47 11.03 -6.19 -22.60
CA GLU A 47 9.91 -6.27 -23.55
C GLU A 47 8.57 -5.85 -22.92
N VAL A 48 8.44 -5.94 -21.60
CA VAL A 48 7.23 -5.56 -20.86
C VAL A 48 6.96 -4.06 -20.93
N ILE A 49 8.04 -3.26 -20.98
CA ILE A 49 8.00 -1.79 -20.96
C ILE A 49 8.63 -1.14 -22.20
N GLY A 50 9.16 -1.93 -23.13
CA GLY A 50 9.80 -1.43 -24.35
C GLY A 50 11.22 -0.86 -24.13
N GLU A 51 11.93 -1.35 -23.12
CA GLU A 51 13.26 -0.88 -22.71
C GLU A 51 14.33 -1.97 -22.84
N ASN A 52 15.60 -1.60 -22.75
CA ASN A 52 16.71 -2.55 -22.88
C ASN A 52 17.12 -3.18 -21.54
N ILE A 53 16.29 -4.11 -21.03
CA ILE A 53 16.56 -4.87 -19.80
C ILE A 53 16.70 -6.36 -20.15
N ASP A 54 17.94 -6.87 -20.08
CA ASP A 54 18.27 -8.28 -20.36
C ASP A 54 18.14 -9.17 -19.12
N ALA A 55 16.96 -9.13 -18.48
CA ALA A 55 16.62 -9.96 -17.33
C ALA A 55 15.50 -10.94 -17.70
N PRO A 56 15.56 -12.21 -17.28
CA PRO A 56 14.58 -13.23 -17.67
C PRO A 56 13.24 -13.02 -16.96
N ILE A 57 12.15 -13.39 -17.65
CA ILE A 57 10.85 -13.63 -17.02
C ILE A 57 10.66 -15.14 -16.87
N VAL A 58 10.28 -15.59 -15.68
CA VAL A 58 10.07 -17.01 -15.37
C VAL A 58 8.73 -17.25 -14.69
N SER A 59 8.22 -18.47 -14.77
CA SER A 59 7.02 -18.89 -14.04
C SER A 59 7.29 -19.46 -12.65
N ASP A 60 8.57 -19.64 -12.31
CA ASP A 60 9.02 -20.24 -11.06
C ASP A 60 10.11 -19.35 -10.47
N LEU A 61 9.77 -18.66 -9.37
CA LEU A 61 10.68 -17.77 -8.64
C LEU A 61 11.98 -18.48 -8.25
N ALA A 62 11.94 -19.79 -7.95
CA ALA A 62 13.12 -20.54 -7.52
C ALA A 62 14.25 -20.53 -8.57
N LYS A 63 13.94 -20.32 -9.86
CA LYS A 63 14.93 -20.25 -10.95
C LYS A 63 15.78 -18.98 -10.96
N ILE A 64 15.32 -17.92 -10.28
CA ILE A 64 15.96 -16.60 -10.32
C ILE A 64 16.13 -15.97 -8.93
N ILE A 65 15.63 -16.62 -7.87
CA ILE A 65 15.62 -16.08 -6.50
C ILE A 65 17.03 -15.69 -6.01
N ASP A 66 18.05 -16.41 -6.44
CA ASP A 66 19.45 -16.16 -6.09
C ASP A 66 20.01 -14.87 -6.69
N LYS A 67 19.41 -14.36 -7.78
CA LYS A 67 19.86 -13.15 -8.49
C LYS A 67 19.48 -11.85 -7.78
N GLY A 68 18.37 -11.85 -7.03
CA GLY A 68 17.80 -10.67 -6.39
C GLY A 68 18.20 -10.51 -4.93
N ASP A 69 18.22 -9.26 -4.46
CA ASP A 69 18.28 -8.91 -3.04
C ASP A 69 16.86 -8.88 -2.44
N VAL A 70 15.90 -8.34 -3.19
CA VAL A 70 14.52 -8.08 -2.75
C VAL A 70 13.52 -8.58 -3.80
N ILE A 71 12.43 -9.20 -3.34
CA ILE A 71 11.28 -9.56 -4.19
C ILE A 71 10.16 -8.54 -3.95
N ILE A 72 9.73 -7.86 -5.01
CA ILE A 72 8.56 -6.97 -4.98
C ILE A 72 7.36 -7.74 -5.54
N ASP A 73 6.36 -8.01 -4.71
CA ASP A 73 5.22 -8.86 -5.05
C ASP A 73 3.89 -8.11 -5.15
N PHE A 74 3.35 -8.13 -6.38
CA PHE A 74 2.02 -7.65 -6.73
C PHE A 74 1.27 -8.68 -7.61
N ALA A 75 1.41 -9.98 -7.30
CA ALA A 75 0.85 -11.07 -8.10
C ALA A 75 -0.69 -11.10 -8.12
N GLY A 76 -1.35 -10.50 -7.12
CA GLY A 76 -2.82 -10.44 -7.05
C GLY A 76 -3.50 -11.78 -6.66
N ASN A 77 -2.72 -12.83 -6.41
CA ASN A 77 -3.16 -14.13 -5.88
C ASN A 77 -2.42 -14.40 -4.57
N THR A 78 -3.14 -14.51 -3.46
CA THR A 78 -2.55 -14.67 -2.12
C THR A 78 -1.77 -15.97 -1.96
N GLU A 79 -2.23 -17.08 -2.55
CA GLU A 79 -1.55 -18.38 -2.52
C GLU A 79 -0.18 -18.32 -3.21
N ALA A 80 -0.11 -17.62 -4.35
CA ALA A 80 1.15 -17.41 -5.06
C ALA A 80 2.14 -16.60 -4.20
N VAL A 81 1.66 -15.54 -3.54
CA VAL A 81 2.50 -14.74 -2.63
C VAL A 81 3.02 -15.59 -1.48
N LEU A 82 2.17 -16.41 -0.85
CA LEU A 82 2.62 -17.31 0.23
C LEU A 82 3.68 -18.31 -0.25
N GLY A 83 3.53 -18.84 -1.47
CA GLY A 83 4.57 -19.64 -2.11
C GLY A 83 5.91 -18.89 -2.19
N HIS A 84 5.88 -17.62 -2.63
CA HIS A 84 7.06 -16.77 -2.69
C HIS A 84 7.65 -16.47 -1.30
N VAL A 85 6.82 -16.20 -0.29
CA VAL A 85 7.28 -15.97 1.10
C VAL A 85 7.96 -17.21 1.68
N ARG A 86 7.36 -18.39 1.47
CA ARG A 86 7.96 -19.68 1.89
C ARG A 86 9.31 -19.91 1.20
N LEU A 87 9.40 -19.64 -0.11
CA LEU A 87 10.65 -19.77 -0.87
C LEU A 87 11.72 -18.78 -0.40
N ALA A 88 11.35 -17.51 -0.20
CA ALA A 88 12.26 -16.47 0.29
C ALA A 88 12.81 -16.79 1.68
N ALA A 89 11.96 -17.31 2.58
CA ALA A 89 12.36 -17.76 3.90
C ALA A 89 13.21 -19.04 3.86
N ALA A 90 12.97 -19.95 2.91
CA ALA A 90 13.75 -21.18 2.76
C ALA A 90 15.12 -20.96 2.06
N ASP A 91 15.29 -19.88 1.30
CA ASP A 91 16.54 -19.58 0.61
C ASP A 91 17.70 -19.39 1.60
N LYS A 92 18.89 -19.85 1.21
CA LYS A 92 20.11 -19.75 2.02
C LYS A 92 20.50 -18.30 2.35
N ASN A 93 20.10 -17.34 1.51
CA ASN A 93 20.38 -15.92 1.70
C ASN A 93 19.20 -15.14 2.28
N LYS A 94 18.10 -15.80 2.67
CA LYS A 94 16.97 -15.19 3.40
C LYS A 94 16.47 -13.90 2.73
N LYS A 95 15.82 -14.04 1.58
CA LYS A 95 15.48 -12.91 0.70
C LYS A 95 14.44 -11.98 1.32
N ALA A 96 14.70 -10.68 1.21
CA ALA A 96 13.77 -9.65 1.64
C ALA A 96 12.56 -9.56 0.70
N MET A 97 11.41 -9.15 1.22
CA MET A 97 10.19 -9.02 0.44
C MET A 97 9.45 -7.70 0.67
N VAL A 98 8.85 -7.18 -0.39
CA VAL A 98 7.87 -6.08 -0.36
C VAL A 98 6.58 -6.60 -0.96
N ILE A 99 5.53 -6.70 -0.16
CA ILE A 99 4.25 -7.30 -0.54
C ILE A 99 3.18 -6.21 -0.57
N GLY A 100 2.72 -5.89 -1.77
CA GLY A 100 1.59 -4.99 -2.01
C GLY A 100 0.30 -5.70 -2.38
N THR A 101 0.31 -7.03 -2.51
CA THR A 101 -0.89 -7.85 -2.71
C THR A 101 -1.83 -7.69 -1.51
N THR A 102 -3.14 -7.64 -1.77
CA THR A 102 -4.19 -7.48 -0.77
C THR A 102 -5.13 -8.68 -0.78
N GLY A 103 -5.96 -8.83 0.26
CA GLY A 103 -7.01 -9.87 0.30
C GLY A 103 -6.63 -11.13 1.08
N PHE A 104 -5.52 -11.09 1.82
CA PHE A 104 -5.14 -12.16 2.74
C PHE A 104 -6.18 -12.33 3.85
N THR A 105 -6.48 -13.59 4.15
CA THR A 105 -7.19 -14.03 5.36
C THR A 105 -6.29 -13.90 6.58
N GLU A 106 -6.89 -13.93 7.77
CA GLU A 106 -6.15 -13.87 9.04
C GLU A 106 -5.10 -14.99 9.17
N LYS A 107 -5.41 -16.19 8.67
CA LYS A 107 -4.49 -17.33 8.69
C LYS A 107 -3.26 -17.09 7.81
N GLU A 108 -3.46 -16.52 6.63
CA GLU A 108 -2.38 -16.20 5.70
C GLU A 108 -1.50 -15.06 6.24
N ILE A 109 -2.11 -14.05 6.86
CA ILE A 109 -1.36 -12.98 7.56
C ILE A 109 -0.51 -13.55 8.71
N GLU A 110 -1.07 -14.47 9.51
CA GLU A 110 -0.33 -15.09 10.60
C GLU A 110 0.84 -15.93 10.05
N GLU A 111 0.67 -16.63 8.93
CA GLU A 111 1.78 -17.34 8.27
C GLU A 111 2.90 -16.39 7.81
N ILE A 112 2.55 -15.29 7.13
CA ILE A 112 3.52 -14.25 6.73
C ILE A 112 4.26 -13.71 7.95
N LYS A 113 3.54 -13.46 9.04
CA LYS A 113 4.13 -12.99 10.30
C LYS A 113 5.08 -14.02 10.93
N GLN A 114 4.77 -15.31 10.87
CA GLN A 114 5.69 -16.34 11.35
C GLN A 114 6.97 -16.38 10.50
N LEU A 115 6.85 -16.36 9.18
CA LEU A 115 7.99 -16.39 8.25
C LEU A 115 8.82 -15.10 8.30
N SER A 116 8.20 -13.97 8.65
CA SER A 116 8.91 -12.70 8.85
C SER A 116 9.94 -12.74 9.98
N LYS A 117 9.90 -13.77 10.86
CA LYS A 117 10.95 -13.97 11.88
C LYS A 117 12.28 -14.40 11.26
N ASP A 118 12.27 -14.94 10.05
CA ASP A 118 13.46 -15.40 9.33
C ASP A 118 13.90 -14.46 8.20
N ILE A 119 12.98 -13.63 7.69
CA ILE A 119 13.23 -12.70 6.58
C ILE A 119 12.60 -11.33 6.82
N PRO A 120 13.21 -10.24 6.32
CA PRO A 120 12.60 -8.91 6.40
C PRO A 120 11.49 -8.77 5.34
N ILE A 121 10.28 -8.42 5.80
CA ILE A 121 9.09 -8.30 4.95
C ILE A 121 8.43 -6.93 5.19
N VAL A 122 8.25 -6.13 4.14
CA VAL A 122 7.28 -5.03 4.15
C VAL A 122 5.95 -5.57 3.64
N LEU A 123 4.91 -5.50 4.46
CA LEU A 123 3.53 -5.81 4.05
C LEU A 123 2.67 -4.57 4.26
N ALA A 124 2.15 -4.00 3.17
CA ALA A 124 1.29 -2.82 3.27
C ALA A 124 0.15 -2.87 2.25
N PRO A 125 -1.12 -2.68 2.67
CA PRO A 125 -2.27 -2.62 1.76
C PRO A 125 -2.27 -1.34 0.92
N ASN A 126 -1.41 -0.36 1.25
CA ASN A 126 -1.22 0.87 0.49
C ASN A 126 0.26 1.29 0.55
N MET A 127 0.92 1.27 -0.61
CA MET A 127 2.33 1.65 -0.72
C MET A 127 2.54 3.15 -0.92
N SER A 128 1.49 3.97 -1.08
CA SER A 128 1.68 5.41 -1.29
C SER A 128 2.37 6.07 -0.09
N ILE A 129 3.51 6.69 -0.34
CA ILE A 129 4.26 7.48 0.66
C ILE A 129 3.36 8.58 1.24
N GLY A 130 2.64 9.31 0.37
CA GLY A 130 1.78 10.42 0.78
C GLY A 130 0.59 9.97 1.63
N VAL A 131 -0.01 8.83 1.31
CA VAL A 131 -1.13 8.29 2.10
C VAL A 131 -0.65 7.84 3.49
N ASN A 132 0.50 7.18 3.57
CA ASN A 132 1.04 6.77 4.87
C ASN A 132 1.48 7.97 5.73
N LEU A 133 2.05 9.02 5.12
CA LEU A 133 2.28 10.28 5.83
C LEU A 133 0.96 10.91 6.31
N LEU A 134 -0.08 10.92 5.47
CA LEU A 134 -1.41 11.41 5.87
C LEU A 134 -1.93 10.64 7.09
N PHE A 135 -1.81 9.31 7.12
CA PHE A 135 -2.20 8.50 8.29
C PHE A 135 -1.50 8.97 9.56
N LYS A 136 -0.20 9.26 9.50
CA LYS A 136 0.57 9.73 10.66
C LYS A 136 0.11 11.13 11.10
N LEU A 137 -0.08 12.05 10.16
CA LEU A 137 -0.53 13.40 10.47
C LEU A 137 -1.94 13.41 11.07
N VAL A 138 -2.84 12.56 10.56
CA VAL A 138 -4.19 12.39 11.11
C VAL A 138 -4.14 11.80 12.51
N GLN A 139 -3.25 10.82 12.75
CA GLN A 139 -3.05 10.27 14.09
C GLN A 139 -2.62 11.35 15.10
N GLU A 140 -1.60 12.15 14.75
CA GLU A 140 -1.09 13.21 15.62
C GLU A 140 -2.13 14.32 15.84
N ALA A 141 -2.83 14.74 14.77
CA ALA A 141 -3.89 15.74 14.87
C ALA A 141 -5.05 15.26 15.74
N ALA A 142 -5.51 14.02 15.55
CA ALA A 142 -6.59 13.44 16.34
C ALA A 142 -6.24 13.38 17.83
N ARG A 143 -5.01 12.97 18.16
CA ARG A 143 -4.53 12.95 19.54
C ARG A 143 -4.44 14.35 20.14
N ALA A 144 -3.92 15.32 19.38
CA ALA A 144 -3.72 16.68 19.86
C ALA A 144 -5.03 17.47 20.05
N LEU A 145 -6.06 17.16 19.25
CA LEU A 145 -7.36 17.84 19.24
C LEU A 145 -8.46 17.11 20.02
N LYS A 146 -8.18 15.89 20.51
CA LYS A 146 -9.08 15.13 21.35
C LYS A 146 -9.59 15.97 22.52
N ASP A 147 -10.90 15.92 22.76
CA ASP A 147 -11.61 16.62 23.85
C ASP A 147 -11.49 18.16 23.82
N LYS A 148 -11.07 18.75 22.68
CA LYS A 148 -10.95 20.21 22.49
C LYS A 148 -12.10 20.84 21.69
N GLY A 149 -13.20 20.12 21.52
CA GLY A 149 -14.37 20.60 20.78
C GLY A 149 -14.17 20.67 19.27
N PHE A 150 -13.35 19.78 18.71
CA PHE A 150 -13.19 19.62 17.26
C PHE A 150 -14.05 18.46 16.76
N ASP A 151 -14.97 18.77 15.85
CA ASP A 151 -15.74 17.81 15.09
C ASP A 151 -14.86 17.13 14.04
N ILE A 152 -15.10 15.85 13.75
CA ILE A 152 -14.27 15.05 12.84
C ILE A 152 -15.11 14.52 11.68
N GLU A 153 -14.66 14.79 10.47
CA GLU A 153 -15.32 14.37 9.23
C GLU A 153 -14.28 13.80 8.25
N VAL A 154 -14.67 12.78 7.49
CA VAL A 154 -13.86 12.18 6.44
C VAL A 154 -14.60 12.33 5.11
N VAL A 155 -13.94 12.93 4.13
CA VAL A 155 -14.46 13.03 2.76
C VAL A 155 -13.50 12.32 1.83
N GLU A 156 -14.02 11.50 0.94
CA GLU A 156 -13.23 10.84 -0.10
C GLU A 156 -13.90 10.96 -1.47
N MET A 157 -13.11 11.01 -2.54
CA MET A 157 -13.61 11.01 -3.91
C MET A 157 -12.82 10.04 -4.78
N HIS A 158 -13.53 9.26 -5.58
CA HIS A 158 -12.93 8.38 -6.58
C HIS A 158 -13.74 8.38 -7.88
N HIS A 159 -13.18 7.76 -8.90
CA HIS A 159 -13.79 7.57 -10.21
C HIS A 159 -15.15 6.85 -10.12
N ARG A 160 -15.99 7.07 -11.16
CA ARG A 160 -17.36 6.51 -11.23
C ARG A 160 -17.45 4.98 -11.15
N TYR A 161 -16.37 4.27 -11.49
CA TYR A 161 -16.33 2.80 -11.51
C TYR A 161 -15.94 2.16 -10.18
N LYS A 162 -15.64 2.93 -9.14
CA LYS A 162 -15.23 2.38 -7.84
C LYS A 162 -16.45 1.78 -7.14
N LYS A 163 -16.34 0.52 -6.74
CA LYS A 163 -17.47 -0.30 -6.25
C LYS A 163 -17.69 -0.16 -4.74
N ASP A 164 -16.61 -0.15 -3.97
CA ASP A 164 -16.63 -0.03 -2.52
C ASP A 164 -16.78 1.43 -2.08
N ALA A 165 -17.55 1.67 -1.02
CA ALA A 165 -17.70 2.95 -0.35
C ALA A 165 -17.99 2.69 1.15
N PRO A 166 -17.19 3.23 2.09
CA PRO A 166 -15.96 4.01 1.86
C PRO A 166 -14.80 3.18 1.29
N SER A 167 -13.83 3.86 0.70
CA SER A 167 -12.58 3.28 0.21
C SER A 167 -11.75 2.67 1.34
N GLY A 168 -10.91 1.67 1.05
CA GLY A 168 -10.00 1.09 2.05
C GLY A 168 -9.10 2.12 2.77
N THR A 169 -8.62 3.14 2.07
CA THR A 169 -7.88 4.26 2.70
C THR A 169 -8.76 5.05 3.69
N ALA A 170 -10.01 5.32 3.34
CA ALA A 170 -10.95 6.02 4.22
C ALA A 170 -11.33 5.15 5.43
N VAL A 171 -11.52 3.84 5.26
CA VAL A 171 -11.70 2.90 6.39
C VAL A 171 -10.50 2.99 7.34
N LYS A 172 -9.27 2.95 6.81
CA LYS A 172 -8.06 3.05 7.63
C LYS A 172 -7.94 4.39 8.37
N LEU A 173 -8.32 5.50 7.72
CA LEU A 173 -8.38 6.82 8.37
C LEU A 173 -9.37 6.80 9.54
N VAL A 174 -10.56 6.25 9.33
CA VAL A 174 -11.57 6.10 10.39
C VAL A 174 -11.02 5.25 11.54
N ASP A 175 -10.39 4.10 11.26
CA ASP A 175 -9.80 3.26 12.31
C ASP A 175 -8.77 4.00 13.17
N ILE A 176 -7.93 4.84 12.53
CA ILE A 176 -6.97 5.70 13.25
C ILE A 176 -7.71 6.70 14.12
N LEU A 177 -8.72 7.39 13.57
CA LEU A 177 -9.52 8.38 14.30
C LEU A 177 -10.22 7.75 15.50
N LYS A 178 -10.88 6.59 15.33
CA LYS A 178 -11.53 5.84 16.41
C LYS A 178 -10.53 5.50 17.50
N LYS A 179 -9.36 4.97 17.14
CA LYS A 179 -8.31 4.58 18.09
C LYS A 179 -7.79 5.76 18.92
N GLU A 180 -7.50 6.89 18.28
CA GLU A 180 -6.88 8.02 18.99
C GLU A 180 -7.91 8.84 19.78
N THR A 181 -9.16 8.93 19.31
CA THR A 181 -10.21 9.75 19.95
C THR A 181 -11.10 8.97 20.91
N GLY A 182 -11.30 7.67 20.68
CA GLY A 182 -12.28 6.83 21.37
C GLY A 182 -13.71 6.96 20.84
N ILE A 183 -13.92 7.71 19.75
CA ILE A 183 -15.23 7.86 19.11
C ILE A 183 -15.54 6.59 18.32
N GLU A 184 -16.56 5.83 18.76
CA GLU A 184 -16.92 4.57 18.11
C GLU A 184 -17.97 4.71 17.00
N LYS A 185 -18.84 5.71 17.12
CA LYS A 185 -19.96 5.92 16.21
C LYS A 185 -19.48 6.50 14.87
N VAL A 186 -19.69 5.73 13.81
CA VAL A 186 -19.41 6.14 12.44
C VAL A 186 -20.71 6.21 11.66
N ILE A 187 -20.95 7.32 10.96
CA ILE A 187 -22.11 7.47 10.08
C ILE A 187 -21.68 7.68 8.63
N TYR A 188 -22.55 7.34 7.68
CA TYR A 188 -22.26 7.41 6.25
C TYR A 188 -23.26 8.33 5.58
N GLY A 189 -22.81 9.55 5.27
CA GLY A 189 -23.67 10.60 4.75
C GLY A 189 -24.61 11.23 5.79
N ARG A 190 -25.35 12.26 5.36
CA ARG A 190 -26.41 12.92 6.11
C ARG A 190 -27.53 13.27 5.13
N GLU A 191 -28.78 13.09 5.56
CA GLU A 191 -29.97 13.39 4.77
C GLU A 191 -31.05 14.02 5.67
N GLY A 192 -31.72 15.07 5.20
CA GLY A 192 -32.82 15.72 5.92
C GLY A 192 -32.38 16.73 6.98
N ILE A 193 -33.25 16.93 7.99
CA ILE A 193 -33.09 17.92 9.06
C ILE A 193 -32.56 17.22 10.32
N TYR A 194 -31.56 17.81 10.96
CA TYR A 194 -31.01 17.40 12.25
C TYR A 194 -31.36 18.48 13.28
N PRO A 195 -32.49 18.37 14.01
CA PRO A 195 -32.99 19.46 14.86
C PRO A 195 -32.02 19.88 15.96
N GLU A 196 -31.26 18.93 16.50
CA GLU A 196 -30.25 19.17 17.54
C GLU A 196 -28.84 19.40 16.96
N GLY A 197 -28.71 19.42 15.63
CA GLY A 197 -27.43 19.52 14.95
C GLY A 197 -26.62 18.22 14.98
N ARG A 198 -25.30 18.35 14.84
CA ARG A 198 -24.32 17.24 14.83
C ARG A 198 -24.00 16.82 16.27
N PRO A 199 -24.17 15.53 16.65
CA PRO A 199 -23.65 15.01 17.91
C PRO A 199 -22.12 15.10 17.98
N SER A 200 -21.56 15.43 19.15
CA SER A 200 -20.10 15.56 19.31
C SER A 200 -19.34 14.23 19.19
N ASP A 201 -20.04 13.10 19.34
CA ASP A 201 -19.48 11.76 19.46
C ASP A 201 -19.65 10.91 18.19
N GLU A 202 -19.57 11.52 17.01
CA GLU A 202 -19.60 10.78 15.73
C GLU A 202 -18.43 11.15 14.82
N ILE A 203 -18.10 10.24 13.90
CA ILE A 203 -17.26 10.50 12.73
C ILE A 203 -18.11 10.22 11.50
N ALA A 204 -18.36 11.22 10.66
CA ALA A 204 -19.08 10.99 9.42
C ALA A 204 -18.12 10.75 8.25
N VAL A 205 -18.51 9.85 7.35
CA VAL A 205 -17.78 9.56 6.12
C VAL A 205 -18.65 9.85 4.90
N PHE A 206 -18.14 10.70 4.01
CA PHE A 206 -18.78 11.06 2.75
C PHE A 206 -17.96 10.54 1.58
N ALA A 207 -18.54 9.60 0.83
CA ALA A 207 -17.90 8.97 -0.33
C ALA A 207 -18.48 9.51 -1.64
N LEU A 208 -17.69 10.31 -2.35
CA LEU A 208 -18.04 10.90 -3.64
C LEU A 208 -17.57 10.01 -4.80
N ARG A 209 -18.37 9.91 -5.86
CA ARG A 209 -18.01 9.17 -7.08
C ARG A 209 -18.19 10.07 -8.29
N GLY A 210 -17.16 10.23 -9.11
CA GLY A 210 -17.23 11.11 -10.28
C GLY A 210 -16.00 11.02 -11.19
N GLY A 211 -16.24 11.14 -12.50
CA GLY A 211 -15.17 11.21 -13.49
C GLY A 211 -14.20 10.03 -13.42
N ASP A 212 -12.91 10.36 -13.49
CA ASP A 212 -11.73 9.51 -13.50
C ASP A 212 -10.82 9.75 -12.28
N VAL A 213 -11.32 10.41 -11.23
CA VAL A 213 -10.56 10.74 -10.01
C VAL A 213 -9.88 9.49 -9.45
N VAL A 214 -8.55 9.51 -9.38
CA VAL A 214 -7.77 8.34 -8.94
C VAL A 214 -8.04 8.04 -7.47
N GLY A 215 -8.09 9.08 -6.64
CA GLY A 215 -8.41 9.01 -5.22
C GLY A 215 -8.04 10.30 -4.51
N GLU A 216 -9.01 10.89 -3.81
CA GLU A 216 -8.80 12.03 -2.91
C GLU A 216 -9.35 11.68 -1.54
N HIS A 217 -8.65 12.09 -0.49
CA HIS A 217 -9.02 11.83 0.90
C HIS A 217 -8.71 13.06 1.74
N THR A 218 -9.71 13.56 2.45
CA THR A 218 -9.60 14.69 3.35
C THR A 218 -10.16 14.29 4.71
N VAL A 219 -9.36 14.48 5.76
CA VAL A 219 -9.85 14.47 7.15
C VAL A 219 -9.94 15.90 7.63
N ILE A 220 -11.12 16.26 8.13
CA ILE A 220 -11.44 17.60 8.61
C ILE A 220 -11.58 17.53 10.13
N PHE A 221 -10.86 18.39 10.83
CA PHE A 221 -11.07 18.71 12.23
C PHE A 221 -11.63 20.12 12.32
N ALA A 222 -12.90 20.29 12.67
CA ALA A 222 -13.59 21.58 12.68
C ALA A 222 -13.95 22.02 14.10
N GLY A 223 -13.41 23.15 14.54
CA GLY A 223 -13.74 23.78 15.83
C GLY A 223 -14.52 25.07 15.64
N LEU A 224 -14.82 25.76 16.74
CA LEU A 224 -15.45 27.07 16.67
C LEU A 224 -14.44 28.14 16.21
N GLY A 225 -14.64 28.68 15.01
CA GLY A 225 -13.82 29.76 14.45
C GLY A 225 -12.59 29.29 13.66
N GLU A 226 -12.29 28.00 13.65
CA GLU A 226 -11.17 27.44 12.90
C GLU A 226 -11.44 26.00 12.43
N ARG A 227 -10.68 25.56 11.42
CA ARG A 227 -10.63 24.15 11.03
C ARG A 227 -9.29 23.79 10.41
N ILE A 228 -8.92 22.52 10.55
CA ILE A 228 -7.74 21.93 9.93
C ILE A 228 -8.21 20.85 8.96
N GLU A 229 -7.67 20.88 7.75
CA GLU A 229 -7.96 19.89 6.70
C GLU A 229 -6.66 19.19 6.29
N LEU A 230 -6.59 17.89 6.48
CA LEU A 230 -5.47 17.06 6.04
C LEU A 230 -5.89 16.31 4.78
N THR A 231 -5.31 16.70 3.64
CA THR A 231 -5.74 16.20 2.32
C THR A 231 -4.61 15.50 1.58
N HIS A 232 -4.92 14.34 1.01
CA HIS A 232 -4.11 13.66 0.01
C HIS A 232 -4.89 13.55 -1.31
N LYS A 233 -4.23 13.87 -2.43
CA LYS A 233 -4.77 13.72 -3.79
C LYS A 233 -3.82 12.90 -4.64
N ALA A 234 -4.30 11.78 -5.18
CA ALA A 234 -3.54 10.95 -6.11
C ALA A 234 -3.70 11.49 -7.54
N GLY A 235 -2.59 11.88 -8.17
CA GLY A 235 -2.57 12.26 -9.58
C GLY A 235 -2.47 11.07 -10.55
N SER A 236 -1.88 9.97 -10.09
CA SER A 236 -1.78 8.71 -10.84
C SER A 236 -1.61 7.52 -9.89
N ARG A 237 -1.71 6.30 -10.43
CA ARG A 237 -1.41 5.07 -9.66
C ARG A 237 0.09 4.82 -9.48
N ASP A 238 0.95 5.62 -10.12
CA ASP A 238 2.40 5.47 -10.04
C ASP A 238 2.92 5.71 -8.62
N ILE A 239 2.16 6.42 -7.78
CA ILE A 239 2.49 6.65 -6.37
C ILE A 239 2.63 5.35 -5.57
N PHE A 240 1.90 4.29 -5.94
CA PHE A 240 2.00 2.99 -5.28
C PHE A 240 3.24 2.25 -5.73
N ALA A 241 3.56 2.31 -7.03
CA ALA A 241 4.77 1.72 -7.59
C ALA A 241 6.03 2.40 -7.03
N LYS A 242 6.02 3.73 -6.95
CA LYS A 242 7.11 4.51 -6.33
C LYS A 242 7.34 4.08 -4.88
N GLY A 243 6.27 3.94 -4.11
CA GLY A 243 6.37 3.49 -2.73
C GLY A 243 6.92 2.07 -2.58
N ALA A 244 6.55 1.14 -3.48
CA ALA A 244 7.10 -0.21 -3.49
C ALA A 244 8.61 -0.22 -3.80
N VAL A 245 9.06 0.64 -4.73
CA VAL A 245 10.49 0.81 -5.05
C VAL A 245 11.25 1.42 -3.87
N GLU A 246 10.70 2.43 -3.19
CA GLU A 246 11.30 2.97 -1.95
C GLU A 246 11.36 1.93 -0.84
N ALA A 247 10.30 1.16 -0.63
CA ALA A 247 10.27 0.07 0.35
C ALA A 247 11.33 -0.99 0.02
N ALA A 248 11.56 -1.31 -1.26
CA ALA A 248 12.58 -2.27 -1.68
C ALA A 248 14.00 -1.78 -1.37
N LYS A 249 14.28 -0.49 -1.62
CA LYS A 249 15.56 0.12 -1.23
C LYS A 249 15.74 0.10 0.29
N TRP A 250 14.69 0.38 1.04
CA TRP A 250 14.73 0.46 2.50
C TRP A 250 14.90 -0.91 3.18
N ILE A 251 14.20 -1.95 2.70
CA ILE A 251 14.13 -3.27 3.36
C ILE A 251 15.40 -4.12 3.16
N LYS A 252 16.18 -3.85 2.10
CA LYS A 252 17.37 -4.64 1.72
C LYS A 252 18.32 -4.91 2.89
N ASP A 253 18.57 -3.90 3.73
CA ASP A 253 19.55 -3.95 4.81
C ASP A 253 18.87 -4.01 6.20
N LYS A 254 17.67 -4.59 6.29
CA LYS A 254 16.93 -4.73 7.55
C LYS A 254 17.01 -6.15 8.11
N GLU A 255 17.01 -6.21 9.43
CA GLU A 255 16.87 -7.47 10.16
C GLU A 255 15.51 -8.11 9.89
N PRO A 256 15.38 -9.44 10.02
CA PRO A 256 14.11 -10.13 9.94
C PRO A 256 13.02 -9.47 10.80
N GLY A 257 11.85 -9.29 10.20
CA GLY A 257 10.69 -8.69 10.83
C GLY A 257 9.58 -8.39 9.86
N LEU A 258 8.37 -8.19 10.39
CA LEU A 258 7.24 -7.70 9.63
C LEU A 258 7.14 -6.18 9.81
N TYR A 259 7.35 -5.48 8.71
CA TYR A 259 7.34 -4.02 8.61
C TYR A 259 6.15 -3.54 7.77
N ASP A 260 5.79 -2.29 7.94
CA ASP A 260 4.82 -1.58 7.10
C ASP A 260 5.44 -0.30 6.52
N MET A 261 4.66 0.47 5.76
CA MET A 261 5.14 1.73 5.18
C MET A 261 5.42 2.83 6.23
N MET A 262 4.90 2.74 7.45
CA MET A 262 5.29 3.68 8.51
C MET A 262 6.72 3.41 8.98
N ASP A 263 7.14 2.13 9.03
CA ASP A 263 8.54 1.79 9.29
C ASP A 263 9.45 2.31 8.18
N VAL A 264 9.06 2.10 6.92
CA VAL A 264 9.80 2.60 5.74
C VAL A 264 10.02 4.11 5.80
N LEU A 265 9.00 4.85 6.26
CA LEU A 265 9.04 6.30 6.38
C LEU A 265 9.65 6.81 7.70
N GLY A 266 9.97 5.93 8.65
CA GLY A 266 10.47 6.32 9.98
C GLY A 266 9.44 7.06 10.83
N LEU A 267 8.16 6.67 10.76
CA LEU A 267 7.03 7.36 11.38
C LEU A 267 6.39 6.62 12.57
N LYS A 268 6.93 5.46 12.97
CA LYS A 268 6.47 4.73 14.17
C LYS A 268 7.05 5.30 15.45
#